data_AF-A0A7W1QD70-F1
#
_entry.id   AF-A0A7W1QD70-F1
#
_cell.length_a   1.000
_cell.length_b   1.000
_cell.length_c   1.000
_cell.angle_alpha   90.00
_cell.angle_beta   90.00
_cell.angle_gamma   90.00
#
_symmetry.space_group_name_H-M   'P 1'
#
loop_
_entity.id
_entity.type
_entity.pdbx_description
1 polymer ?
#
loop_
_entity_poly.entity_id
_entity_poly.type
_entity_poly.pdbx_seq_one_letter_code
_entity_poly.pdbx_strand_id
1 'polypeptide(L)'
;AGAVSAGDLTVAGVGTATAVCDDLVLAFGHPFFWDGRSGDNPMAMYGAEVLKVIPDPSNLFGAFKVANLTDVHGIIDQDRLTGIRGVEGVEPTSVPVTSLVVSPDVVAIREGETTVFRQETGSFPWLPDIASFHLLLNQDVVFDRIGEGSSTVRFVLEGVGPDGEPFRLVRPNMHFSEWDISWESIFELFAFLYRIQDNPFGSVEFSGVHAESTITQERLTAEIVRVKSASSLQPVLRERSILRVARPDTIRLRVFVLPEDSTEEEAIDLVVPVTGRFPSSLEVRGGGATSCLFCFFDEEEGQGAPKPATFEALLRQLRRTHRNNDLVASLQVGDGRRRDFRSRTDTVILGEKRIEIIVVR
;
A
#
# COMPACT_ATOMS: atom_id res chain seq x y z
N ALA A 1 -25.84 16.76 1.97
CA ALA A 1 -25.06 15.60 1.50
C ALA A 1 -24.28 15.03 2.67
N GLY A 2 -24.07 13.72 2.69
CA GLY A 2 -23.13 13.08 3.62
C GLY A 2 -21.87 12.69 2.87
N ALA A 3 -20.70 13.04 3.41
CA ALA A 3 -19.41 12.75 2.80
C ALA A 3 -18.54 11.89 3.71
N VAL A 4 -18.02 10.80 3.14
CA VAL A 4 -16.94 9.99 3.72
C VAL A 4 -15.60 10.68 3.44
N SER A 5 -15.44 11.25 2.25
CA SER A 5 -14.30 12.08 1.87
C SER A 5 -14.68 13.18 0.89
N ALA A 6 -13.86 14.23 0.83
CA ALA A 6 -13.97 15.33 -0.14
C ALA A 6 -12.59 15.79 -0.61
N GLY A 7 -12.50 16.36 -1.82
CA GLY A 7 -11.25 16.77 -2.47
C GLY A 7 -11.08 16.05 -3.80
N ASP A 8 -9.84 15.72 -4.16
CA ASP A 8 -9.52 15.01 -5.40
C ASP A 8 -10.28 13.68 -5.56
N LEU A 9 -10.47 12.95 -4.44
CA LEU A 9 -11.35 11.79 -4.37
C LEU A 9 -12.50 12.05 -3.41
N THR A 10 -13.64 12.44 -3.97
CA THR A 10 -14.88 12.68 -3.23
C THR A 10 -15.75 11.43 -3.20
N VAL A 11 -16.01 10.90 -2.00
CA VAL A 11 -16.98 9.83 -1.75
C VAL A 11 -18.12 10.41 -0.91
N ALA A 12 -19.24 10.70 -1.57
CA ALA A 12 -20.38 11.35 -0.93
C ALA A 12 -21.72 10.91 -1.51
N GLY A 13 -22.77 11.04 -0.70
CA GLY A 13 -24.16 10.79 -1.07
C GLY A 13 -25.00 12.06 -0.97
N VAL A 14 -25.74 12.37 -2.03
CA VAL A 14 -26.60 13.55 -2.11
C VAL A 14 -28.07 13.15 -1.97
N GLY A 15 -28.63 13.39 -0.79
CA GLY A 15 -30.05 13.24 -0.51
C GLY A 15 -30.80 14.55 -0.37
N THR A 16 -31.93 14.51 0.33
CA THR A 16 -32.78 15.67 0.62
C THR A 16 -32.94 15.81 2.13
N ALA A 17 -32.91 17.04 2.64
CA ALA A 17 -33.32 17.33 4.02
C ALA A 17 -34.84 17.19 4.13
N THR A 18 -35.30 16.34 5.05
CA THR A 18 -36.71 16.05 5.31
C THR A 18 -37.30 17.03 6.32
N ALA A 19 -36.55 17.35 7.37
CA ALA A 19 -36.94 18.31 8.40
C ALA A 19 -35.71 18.96 9.01
N VAL A 20 -35.84 20.22 9.41
CA VAL A 20 -34.83 20.96 10.16
C VAL A 20 -35.47 21.48 11.44
N CYS A 21 -34.84 21.25 12.58
CA CYS A 21 -35.28 21.70 13.89
C CYS A 21 -34.06 22.26 14.61
N ASP A 22 -33.97 23.60 14.69
CA ASP A 22 -32.79 24.30 15.19
C ASP A 22 -31.51 23.87 14.44
N ASP A 23 -30.54 23.30 15.14
CA ASP A 23 -29.28 22.77 14.62
C ASP A 23 -29.37 21.33 14.11
N LEU A 24 -30.53 20.68 14.23
CA LEU A 24 -30.72 19.29 13.83
C LEU A 24 -31.36 19.18 12.45
N VAL A 25 -30.74 18.38 11.58
CA VAL A 25 -31.22 18.09 10.22
C VAL A 25 -31.57 16.60 10.11
N LEU A 26 -32.81 16.27 9.78
CA LEU A 26 -33.21 14.91 9.41
C LEU A 26 -33.23 14.80 7.88
N ALA A 27 -32.62 13.75 7.33
CA ALA A 27 -32.47 13.61 5.88
C ALA A 27 -32.61 12.16 5.37
N PHE A 28 -32.65 12.02 4.04
CA PHE A 28 -32.70 10.79 3.23
C PHE A 28 -34.02 10.02 3.31
N GLY A 29 -34.50 9.70 4.51
CA GLY A 29 -35.65 8.79 4.70
C GLY A 29 -35.29 7.30 4.58
N HIS A 30 -34.00 6.98 4.58
CA HIS A 30 -33.41 5.63 4.61
C HIS A 30 -31.98 5.73 5.17
N PRO A 31 -31.35 4.63 5.63
CA PRO A 31 -29.98 4.68 6.08
C PRO A 31 -29.03 5.03 4.93
N PHE A 32 -27.91 5.66 5.25
CA PHE A 32 -26.79 5.80 4.33
C PHE A 32 -26.00 4.47 4.29
N PHE A 33 -25.43 4.08 5.42
CA PHE A 33 -24.73 2.82 5.64
C PHE A 33 -25.34 1.95 6.75
N TRP A 34 -26.28 2.50 7.53
CA TRP A 34 -26.89 1.88 8.70
C TRP A 34 -25.91 1.67 9.88
N ASP A 35 -25.02 2.64 10.09
CA ASP A 35 -23.99 2.59 11.14
C ASP A 35 -24.48 2.87 12.57
N GLY A 36 -25.73 3.28 12.74
CA GLY A 36 -26.28 3.62 14.04
C GLY A 36 -25.81 4.99 14.51
N ARG A 37 -25.19 5.08 15.70
CA ARG A 37 -24.64 6.34 16.21
C ARG A 37 -23.22 6.49 15.68
N SER A 38 -22.88 7.66 15.14
CA SER A 38 -21.51 7.95 14.73
C SER A 38 -20.57 7.91 15.93
N GLY A 39 -19.43 7.23 15.76
CA GLY A 39 -18.32 7.23 16.72
C GLY A 39 -17.46 8.49 16.57
N ASP A 40 -16.16 8.36 16.84
CA ASP A 40 -15.21 9.49 16.87
C ASP A 40 -14.90 10.10 15.50
N ASN A 41 -15.27 9.40 14.43
CA ASN A 41 -15.11 9.82 13.03
C ASN A 41 -16.48 9.85 12.33
N PRO A 42 -17.33 10.86 12.56
CA PRO A 42 -18.60 10.99 11.84
C PRO A 42 -18.37 11.40 10.38
N MET A 43 -19.32 11.06 9.50
CA MET A 43 -19.33 11.64 8.15
C MET A 43 -19.55 13.16 8.24
N ALA A 44 -18.94 13.91 7.31
CA ALA A 44 -19.21 15.33 7.19
C ALA A 44 -20.58 15.58 6.54
N MET A 45 -21.32 16.53 7.09
CA MET A 45 -22.55 17.04 6.50
C MET A 45 -22.20 18.24 5.62
N TYR A 46 -22.34 18.06 4.31
CA TYR A 46 -22.13 19.09 3.31
C TYR A 46 -23.45 19.65 2.79
N GLY A 47 -23.46 20.89 2.32
CA GLY A 47 -24.49 21.37 1.40
C GLY A 47 -24.32 20.71 0.02
N ALA A 48 -25.35 20.77 -0.82
CA ALA A 48 -25.25 20.26 -2.19
C ALA A 48 -26.09 21.09 -3.17
N GLU A 49 -25.48 21.45 -4.30
CA GLU A 49 -26.15 22.11 -5.42
C GLU A 49 -26.46 21.08 -6.49
N VAL A 50 -27.76 20.81 -6.72
CA VAL A 50 -28.21 19.88 -7.76
C VAL A 50 -28.23 20.59 -9.10
N LEU A 51 -27.28 20.24 -9.97
CA LEU A 51 -27.17 20.82 -11.31
C LEU A 51 -28.25 20.25 -12.23
N LYS A 52 -28.48 18.93 -12.15
CA LYS A 52 -29.46 18.25 -12.99
C LYS A 52 -29.92 16.93 -12.37
N VAL A 53 -31.20 16.63 -12.58
CA VAL A 53 -31.74 15.28 -12.40
C VAL A 53 -31.78 14.60 -13.76
N ILE A 54 -31.06 13.48 -13.88
CA ILE A 54 -31.01 12.69 -15.11
C ILE A 54 -32.08 11.60 -15.03
N PRO A 55 -33.09 11.61 -15.92
CA PRO A 55 -34.03 10.51 -15.99
C PRO A 55 -33.33 9.26 -16.53
N ASP A 56 -33.65 8.09 -15.97
CA ASP A 56 -33.26 6.80 -16.54
C ASP A 56 -34.46 6.19 -17.28
N PRO A 57 -34.61 6.39 -18.59
CA PRO A 57 -35.73 5.83 -19.35
C PRO A 57 -35.68 4.31 -19.45
N SER A 58 -34.53 3.68 -19.16
CA SER A 58 -34.41 2.22 -19.15
C SER A 58 -35.00 1.60 -17.88
N ASN A 59 -35.15 2.39 -16.81
CA ASN A 59 -35.52 1.95 -15.45
C ASN A 59 -34.63 0.82 -14.91
N LEU A 60 -33.40 0.66 -15.40
CA LEU A 60 -32.48 -0.37 -14.93
C LEU A 60 -31.75 0.06 -13.65
N PHE A 61 -31.38 1.34 -13.55
CA PHE A 61 -30.61 1.89 -12.43
C PHE A 61 -31.35 3.02 -11.70
N GLY A 62 -32.40 3.56 -12.31
CA GLY A 62 -33.20 4.64 -11.76
C GLY A 62 -32.62 6.03 -12.04
N ALA A 63 -33.44 7.06 -11.88
CA ALA A 63 -33.01 8.44 -12.08
C ALA A 63 -31.98 8.85 -11.00
N PHE A 64 -30.99 9.65 -11.38
CA PHE A 64 -29.93 10.10 -10.47
C PHE A 64 -29.69 11.61 -10.56
N LYS A 65 -29.06 12.16 -9.53
CA LYS A 65 -28.67 13.58 -9.45
C LYS A 65 -27.21 13.74 -9.87
N VAL A 66 -26.93 14.77 -10.65
CA VAL A 66 -25.59 15.34 -10.80
C VAL A 66 -25.54 16.58 -9.93
N ALA A 67 -24.64 16.61 -8.96
CA ALA A 67 -24.59 17.66 -7.94
C ALA A 67 -23.15 17.96 -7.52
N ASN A 68 -22.91 19.21 -7.16
CA ASN A 68 -21.67 19.64 -6.52
C ASN A 68 -21.87 19.67 -5.00
N LEU A 69 -20.83 19.30 -4.25
CA LEU A 69 -20.78 19.60 -2.82
C LEU A 69 -20.44 21.09 -2.66
N THR A 70 -21.05 21.73 -1.66
CA THR A 70 -20.81 23.13 -1.32
C THR A 70 -20.04 23.20 0.00
N ASP A 71 -20.43 24.09 0.93
CA ASP A 71 -19.77 24.21 2.23
C ASP A 71 -20.03 23.01 3.17
N VAL A 72 -19.10 22.81 4.11
CA VAL A 72 -19.29 21.92 5.27
C VAL A 72 -20.21 22.64 6.26
N HIS A 73 -21.30 21.97 6.62
CA HIS A 73 -22.31 22.47 7.55
C HIS A 73 -22.20 21.82 8.92
N GLY A 74 -21.69 20.59 9.01
CA GLY A 74 -21.44 19.96 10.29
C GLY A 74 -21.14 18.47 10.17
N ILE A 75 -21.73 17.66 11.05
CA ILE A 75 -21.55 16.20 11.06
C ILE A 75 -22.86 15.44 10.86
N ILE A 76 -22.77 14.21 10.39
CA ILE A 76 -23.84 13.22 10.50
C ILE A 76 -23.56 12.35 11.72
N ASP A 77 -24.41 12.44 12.74
CA ASP A 77 -24.20 11.79 14.04
C ASP A 77 -25.10 10.57 14.29
N GLN A 78 -26.11 10.37 13.44
CA GLN A 78 -26.94 9.16 13.39
C GLN A 78 -27.19 8.73 11.96
N ASP A 79 -27.16 7.42 11.76
CA ASP A 79 -27.52 6.75 10.52
C ASP A 79 -28.33 5.48 10.84
N ARG A 80 -29.66 5.56 10.72
CA ARG A 80 -30.59 4.51 11.14
C ARG A 80 -31.55 4.15 10.02
N LEU A 81 -32.29 3.07 10.24
CA LEU A 81 -33.24 2.49 9.26
C LEU A 81 -34.19 3.52 8.61
N THR A 82 -34.59 4.57 9.33
CA THR A 82 -35.56 5.56 8.83
C THR A 82 -34.91 6.82 8.26
N GLY A 83 -33.59 6.95 8.29
CA GLY A 83 -32.90 8.17 7.88
C GLY A 83 -31.62 8.45 8.66
N ILE A 84 -30.98 9.54 8.26
CA ILE A 84 -29.81 10.09 8.93
C ILE A 84 -30.18 11.36 9.71
N ARG A 85 -29.42 11.63 10.77
CA ARG A 85 -29.45 12.91 11.49
C ARG A 85 -28.11 13.61 11.34
N GLY A 86 -28.16 14.85 10.86
CA GLY A 86 -27.06 15.80 10.89
C GLY A 86 -27.19 16.80 12.02
N VAL A 87 -26.06 17.36 12.42
CA VAL A 87 -25.95 18.43 13.42
C VAL A 87 -25.12 19.55 12.80
N GLU A 88 -25.74 20.71 12.63
CA GLU A 88 -25.12 21.93 12.09
C GLU A 88 -24.08 22.50 13.08
N GLY A 89 -23.05 23.15 12.55
CA GLY A 89 -22.05 23.90 13.31
C GLY A 89 -20.99 23.07 14.03
N VAL A 90 -21.06 21.73 13.97
CA VAL A 90 -20.04 20.84 14.54
C VAL A 90 -18.97 20.53 13.51
N GLU A 91 -17.74 20.92 13.76
CA GLU A 91 -16.63 20.60 12.85
C GLU A 91 -16.35 19.08 12.83
N PRO A 92 -16.35 18.42 11.66
CA PRO A 92 -16.03 17.00 11.55
C PRO A 92 -14.54 16.77 11.86
N THR A 93 -14.24 15.68 12.56
CA THR A 93 -12.89 15.13 12.61
C THR A 93 -12.49 14.63 11.22
N SER A 94 -11.21 14.74 10.89
CA SER A 94 -10.73 14.36 9.55
C SER A 94 -9.27 13.95 9.53
N VAL A 95 -8.93 13.11 8.56
CA VAL A 95 -7.58 12.68 8.21
C VAL A 95 -7.22 13.25 6.83
N PRO A 96 -6.15 14.06 6.71
CA PRO A 96 -5.67 14.50 5.41
C PRO A 96 -4.93 13.36 4.70
N VAL A 97 -5.28 13.15 3.44
CA VAL A 97 -4.54 12.33 2.48
C VAL A 97 -3.96 13.28 1.43
N THR A 98 -2.64 13.33 1.33
CA THR A 98 -1.97 14.18 0.34
C THR A 98 -1.06 13.36 -0.56
N SER A 99 -0.88 13.80 -1.80
CA SER A 99 0.13 13.26 -2.70
C SER A 99 0.91 14.35 -3.41
N LEU A 100 2.18 14.07 -3.69
CA LEU A 100 2.99 14.81 -4.65
C LEU A 100 3.43 13.84 -5.75
N VAL A 101 2.91 14.02 -6.95
CA VAL A 101 3.22 13.15 -8.09
C VAL A 101 3.96 13.92 -9.17
N VAL A 102 5.03 13.32 -9.68
CA VAL A 102 5.88 13.88 -10.74
C VAL A 102 6.02 12.87 -11.88
N SER A 103 5.90 13.33 -13.13
CA SER A 103 6.31 12.57 -14.32
C SER A 103 7.42 13.30 -15.06
N PRO A 104 8.61 12.70 -15.21
CA PRO A 104 9.69 13.28 -16.00
C PRO A 104 9.40 13.21 -17.51
N ASP A 105 8.51 12.32 -17.97
CA ASP A 105 8.24 12.08 -19.39
C ASP A 105 7.51 13.26 -20.04
N VAL A 106 6.52 13.80 -19.33
CA VAL A 106 5.69 14.94 -19.77
C VAL A 106 5.97 16.22 -18.97
N VAL A 107 6.97 16.18 -18.07
CA VAL A 107 7.35 17.28 -17.16
C VAL A 107 6.12 17.86 -16.43
N ALA A 108 5.34 16.97 -15.82
CA ALA A 108 4.15 17.30 -15.06
C ALA A 108 4.37 17.06 -13.56
N ILE A 109 3.78 17.93 -12.74
CA ILE A 109 3.79 17.87 -11.28
C ILE A 109 2.37 18.16 -10.78
N ARG A 110 1.91 17.37 -9.81
CA ARG A 110 0.61 17.57 -9.17
C ARG A 110 0.72 17.35 -7.67
N GLU A 111 0.26 18.35 -6.93
CA GLU A 111 -0.05 18.22 -5.51
C GLU A 111 -1.54 17.89 -5.41
N GLY A 112 -1.87 16.76 -4.80
CA GLY A 112 -3.23 16.30 -4.59
C GLY A 112 -3.60 16.33 -3.11
N GLU A 113 -4.86 16.63 -2.82
CA GLU A 113 -5.43 16.56 -1.47
C GLU A 113 -6.82 15.93 -1.45
N THR A 114 -7.03 14.98 -0.53
CA THR A 114 -8.33 14.44 -0.15
C THR A 114 -8.45 14.46 1.37
N THR A 115 -9.54 15.03 1.89
CA THR A 115 -9.90 14.97 3.31
C THR A 115 -10.81 13.77 3.56
N VAL A 116 -10.46 12.90 4.50
CA VAL A 116 -11.25 11.73 4.91
C VAL A 116 -11.89 11.99 6.26
N PHE A 117 -13.23 12.00 6.34
CA PHE A 117 -13.98 12.23 7.57
C PHE A 117 -14.34 10.94 8.29
N ARG A 118 -14.54 9.86 7.52
CA ARG A 118 -14.98 8.55 8.02
C ARG A 118 -13.98 7.49 7.59
N GLN A 119 -13.22 6.95 8.54
CA GLN A 119 -12.18 5.95 8.27
C GLN A 119 -12.73 4.53 8.10
N GLU A 120 -13.92 4.23 8.65
CA GLU A 120 -14.58 2.92 8.55
C GLU A 120 -16.09 2.97 8.74
N THR A 121 -16.77 1.95 8.23
CA THR A 121 -18.21 1.71 8.35
C THR A 121 -18.43 0.21 8.51
N GLY A 122 -18.93 -0.22 9.67
CA GLY A 122 -19.01 -1.64 10.01
C GLY A 122 -17.64 -2.32 9.91
N SER A 123 -17.47 -3.25 8.96
CA SER A 123 -16.20 -3.93 8.69
C SER A 123 -15.47 -3.39 7.44
N PHE A 124 -15.97 -2.31 6.83
CA PHE A 124 -15.38 -1.73 5.62
C PHE A 124 -14.41 -0.59 5.99
N PRO A 125 -13.11 -0.71 5.71
CA PRO A 125 -12.11 0.30 6.03
C PRO A 125 -11.94 1.31 4.89
N TRP A 126 -12.67 2.42 4.95
CA TRP A 126 -12.67 3.47 3.93
C TRP A 126 -11.30 4.12 3.68
N LEU A 127 -10.48 4.31 4.73
CA LEU A 127 -9.23 5.04 4.60
C LEU A 127 -8.22 4.35 3.65
N PRO A 128 -7.93 3.03 3.75
CA PRO A 128 -7.11 2.31 2.78
C PRO A 128 -7.53 2.53 1.33
N ASP A 129 -8.81 2.37 1.02
CA ASP A 129 -9.33 2.57 -0.34
C ASP A 129 -9.15 4.02 -0.79
N ILE A 130 -9.65 4.98 0.00
CA ILE A 130 -9.63 6.39 -0.40
C ILE A 130 -8.18 6.89 -0.56
N ALA A 131 -7.26 6.49 0.32
CA ALA A 131 -5.87 6.90 0.23
C ALA A 131 -5.14 6.33 -1.00
N SER A 132 -5.37 5.05 -1.32
CA SER A 132 -4.76 4.42 -2.49
C SER A 132 -5.37 4.92 -3.80
N PHE A 133 -6.70 5.05 -3.89
CA PHE A 133 -7.34 5.60 -5.07
C PHE A 133 -7.09 7.10 -5.26
N HIS A 134 -6.85 7.85 -4.17
CA HIS A 134 -6.34 9.21 -4.25
C HIS A 134 -4.98 9.24 -4.98
N LEU A 135 -4.05 8.35 -4.61
CA LEU A 135 -2.74 8.27 -5.28
C LEU A 135 -2.90 7.87 -6.76
N LEU A 136 -3.75 6.88 -7.05
CA LEU A 136 -4.05 6.44 -8.42
C LEU A 136 -4.52 7.60 -9.30
N LEU A 137 -5.56 8.32 -8.86
CA LEU A 137 -6.12 9.44 -9.61
C LEU A 137 -5.07 10.51 -9.90
N ASN A 138 -4.23 10.82 -8.91
CA ASN A 138 -3.15 11.81 -9.07
C ASN A 138 -2.04 11.30 -9.99
N GLN A 139 -1.73 10.01 -9.96
CA GLN A 139 -0.81 9.36 -10.91
C GLN A 139 -1.35 9.39 -12.33
N ASP A 140 -2.60 8.99 -12.57
CA ASP A 140 -3.20 8.95 -13.90
C ASP A 140 -3.22 10.34 -14.56
N VAL A 141 -3.54 11.39 -13.79
CA VAL A 141 -3.54 12.77 -14.29
C VAL A 141 -2.14 13.23 -14.71
N VAL A 142 -1.10 12.85 -13.95
CA VAL A 142 0.29 13.24 -14.21
C VAL A 142 0.95 12.37 -15.28
N PHE A 143 0.57 11.09 -15.34
CA PHE A 143 1.08 10.14 -16.32
C PHE A 143 0.43 10.33 -17.70
N ASP A 144 -0.82 10.80 -17.74
CA ASP A 144 -1.63 11.07 -18.94
C ASP A 144 -1.77 9.86 -19.87
N ARG A 145 -1.71 8.65 -19.28
CA ARG A 145 -1.93 7.37 -19.97
C ARG A 145 -2.22 6.28 -18.95
N ILE A 146 -2.73 5.17 -19.46
CA ILE A 146 -2.75 3.87 -18.79
C ILE A 146 -1.77 2.99 -19.54
N GLY A 147 -0.82 2.37 -18.84
CA GLY A 147 0.18 1.54 -19.49
C GLY A 147 1.32 1.09 -18.60
N GLU A 148 2.24 0.37 -19.23
CA GLU A 148 3.49 -0.08 -18.65
C GLU A 148 4.37 1.08 -18.17
N GLY A 149 5.24 0.79 -17.19
CA GLY A 149 6.19 1.76 -16.70
C GLY A 149 6.74 1.41 -15.33
N SER A 150 7.45 2.38 -14.76
CA SER A 150 8.03 2.29 -13.42
C SER A 150 7.60 3.46 -12.55
N SER A 151 7.47 3.22 -11.25
CA SER A 151 7.13 4.25 -10.28
C SER A 151 7.95 4.09 -9.01
N THR A 152 8.49 5.18 -8.50
CA THR A 152 8.89 5.24 -7.09
C THR A 152 7.70 5.72 -6.28
N VAL A 153 7.40 5.05 -5.17
CA VAL A 153 6.37 5.48 -4.23
C VAL A 153 6.99 5.53 -2.85
N ARG A 154 6.87 6.68 -2.20
CA ARG A 154 7.22 6.88 -0.80
C ARG A 154 6.01 7.36 -0.06
N PHE A 155 5.59 6.64 0.96
CA PHE A 155 4.50 7.09 1.82
C PHE A 155 4.91 7.22 3.29
N VAL A 156 4.24 8.14 3.98
CA VAL A 156 4.32 8.41 5.41
C VAL A 156 2.93 8.22 6.00
N LEU A 157 2.81 7.33 6.98
CA LEU A 157 1.58 7.06 7.71
C LEU A 157 1.77 7.50 9.16
N GLU A 158 0.84 8.27 9.69
CA GLU A 158 0.86 8.81 11.05
C GLU A 158 -0.48 8.58 11.74
N GLY A 159 -0.45 8.38 13.06
CA GLY A 159 -1.64 8.13 13.85
C GLY A 159 -1.34 7.77 15.29
N VAL A 160 -2.37 7.32 16.00
CA VAL A 160 -2.32 6.85 17.38
C VAL A 160 -2.65 5.36 17.43
N GLY A 161 -1.77 4.58 18.06
CA GLY A 161 -1.93 3.14 18.20
C GLY A 161 -2.91 2.73 19.31
N PRO A 162 -3.15 1.42 19.49
CA PRO A 162 -4.11 0.92 20.48
C PRO A 162 -3.76 1.22 21.94
N ASP A 163 -2.48 1.50 22.23
CA ASP A 163 -1.97 1.90 23.53
C ASP A 163 -2.04 3.42 23.78
N GLY A 164 -2.57 4.19 22.82
CA GLY A 164 -2.61 5.65 22.87
C GLY A 164 -1.30 6.33 22.47
N GLU A 165 -0.27 5.56 22.09
CA GLU A 165 1.01 6.12 21.68
C GLU A 165 1.01 6.51 20.20
N PRO A 166 1.62 7.66 19.85
CA PRO A 166 1.73 8.07 18.46
C PRO A 166 2.68 7.14 17.70
N PHE A 167 2.33 6.83 16.45
CA PHE A 167 3.20 6.09 15.54
C PHE A 167 3.46 6.88 14.26
N ARG A 168 4.61 6.57 13.64
CA ARG A 168 4.99 7.07 12.33
C ARG A 168 5.67 5.98 11.52
N LEU A 169 5.13 5.66 10.35
CA LEU A 169 5.70 4.68 9.43
C LEU A 169 6.10 5.39 8.13
N VAL A 170 7.34 5.17 7.69
CA VAL A 170 7.84 5.69 6.41
C VAL A 170 8.24 4.51 5.54
N ARG A 171 7.71 4.48 4.33
CA ARG A 171 7.93 3.39 3.38
C ARG A 171 8.25 3.94 1.99
N PRO A 172 9.52 3.92 1.57
CA PRO A 172 9.93 4.06 0.18
C PRO A 172 9.98 2.69 -0.50
N ASN A 173 9.52 2.62 -1.73
CA ASN A 173 9.61 1.46 -2.60
C ASN A 173 9.63 1.89 -4.07
N MET A 174 9.93 0.95 -4.95
CA MET A 174 9.85 1.12 -6.40
C MET A 174 8.89 0.08 -6.95
N HIS A 175 8.31 0.33 -8.10
CA HIS A 175 7.30 -0.53 -8.73
C HIS A 175 7.58 -0.55 -10.23
N PHE A 176 7.27 -1.68 -10.85
CA PHE A 176 7.28 -1.86 -12.29
C PHE A 176 6.02 -2.65 -12.66
N SER A 177 5.41 -2.30 -13.79
CA SER A 177 4.25 -2.99 -14.33
C SER A 177 4.38 -3.06 -15.85
N GLU A 178 4.03 -4.22 -16.42
CA GLU A 178 3.92 -4.42 -17.87
C GLU A 178 2.53 -4.00 -18.41
N TRP A 179 1.62 -3.58 -17.54
CA TRP A 179 0.21 -3.36 -17.89
C TRP A 179 -0.27 -1.96 -17.51
N ASP A 180 -0.15 -1.64 -16.23
CA ASP A 180 -0.64 -0.42 -15.62
C ASP A 180 0.17 -0.12 -14.37
N ILE A 181 1.12 0.82 -14.48
CA ILE A 181 2.00 1.18 -13.37
C ILE A 181 1.29 2.04 -12.31
N SER A 182 0.35 2.90 -12.70
CA SER A 182 -0.39 3.70 -11.71
C SER A 182 -1.28 2.77 -10.88
N TRP A 183 -1.94 1.77 -11.48
CA TRP A 183 -2.71 0.77 -10.75
C TRP A 183 -1.87 -0.11 -9.82
N GLU A 184 -0.80 -0.74 -10.31
CA GLU A 184 -0.01 -1.70 -9.52
C GLU A 184 0.76 -1.03 -8.36
N SER A 185 1.13 0.25 -8.49
CA SER A 185 1.97 0.93 -7.51
C SER A 185 1.24 1.33 -6.21
N ILE A 186 -0.10 1.44 -6.22
CA ILE A 186 -0.87 1.88 -5.04
C ILE A 186 -1.13 0.77 -4.00
N PHE A 187 -0.95 -0.50 -4.38
CA PHE A 187 -1.38 -1.62 -3.56
C PHE A 187 -0.52 -1.84 -2.32
N GLU A 188 0.76 -1.45 -2.33
CA GLU A 188 1.55 -1.50 -1.09
C GLU A 188 1.01 -0.50 -0.05
N LEU A 189 0.62 0.71 -0.48
CA LEU A 189 -0.01 1.69 0.40
C LEU A 189 -1.32 1.13 0.99
N PHE A 190 -2.18 0.56 0.14
CA PHE A 190 -3.43 -0.07 0.55
C PHE A 190 -3.19 -1.15 1.61
N ALA A 191 -2.29 -2.09 1.31
CA ALA A 191 -1.94 -3.22 2.16
C ALA A 191 -1.35 -2.80 3.51
N PHE A 192 -0.61 -1.70 3.56
CA PHE A 192 -0.05 -1.18 4.80
C PHE A 192 -1.11 -0.49 5.65
N LEU A 193 -1.95 0.36 5.05
CA LEU A 193 -3.07 1.00 5.73
C LEU A 193 -4.04 -0.05 6.28
N TYR A 194 -4.44 -1.02 5.45
CA TYR A 194 -5.36 -2.08 5.84
C TYR A 194 -4.81 -2.89 7.02
N ARG A 195 -3.56 -3.36 6.97
CA ARG A 195 -2.97 -4.15 8.08
C ARG A 195 -2.83 -3.37 9.38
N ILE A 196 -2.64 -2.06 9.30
CA ILE A 196 -2.56 -1.20 10.48
C ILE A 196 -3.96 -0.98 11.07
N GLN A 197 -4.96 -0.70 10.22
CA GLN A 197 -6.33 -0.48 10.65
C GLN A 197 -6.99 -1.77 11.15
N ASP A 198 -7.00 -2.81 10.33
CA ASP A 198 -7.53 -4.14 10.64
C ASP A 198 -6.45 -5.00 11.32
N ASN A 199 -6.17 -4.67 12.59
CA ASN A 199 -5.17 -5.34 13.39
C ASN A 199 -5.79 -5.98 14.65
N PRO A 200 -5.22 -7.07 15.20
CA PRO A 200 -5.78 -7.76 16.35
C PRO A 200 -5.45 -7.11 17.71
N PHE A 201 -4.73 -5.98 17.74
CA PHE A 201 -4.21 -5.37 18.98
C PHE A 201 -5.10 -4.24 19.52
N GLY A 202 -6.10 -3.80 18.75
CA GLY A 202 -7.08 -2.78 19.13
C GLY A 202 -7.24 -1.69 18.06
N SER A 203 -8.05 -0.67 18.37
CA SER A 203 -8.37 0.42 17.45
C SER A 203 -7.15 1.30 17.17
N VAL A 204 -7.06 1.78 15.93
CA VAL A 204 -6.04 2.72 15.46
C VAL A 204 -6.74 3.91 14.84
N GLU A 205 -6.26 5.11 15.17
CA GLU A 205 -6.74 6.36 14.59
C GLU A 205 -5.63 6.98 13.75
N PHE A 206 -5.80 7.06 12.43
CA PHE A 206 -4.85 7.76 11.59
C PHE A 206 -5.00 9.27 11.74
N SER A 207 -3.88 9.98 11.67
CA SER A 207 -3.84 11.45 11.68
C SER A 207 -3.32 12.03 10.37
N GLY A 208 -2.76 11.20 9.48
CA GLY A 208 -2.32 11.65 8.16
C GLY A 208 -1.77 10.52 7.28
N VAL A 209 -1.97 10.67 5.97
CA VAL A 209 -1.37 9.84 4.92
C VAL A 209 -0.74 10.75 3.89
N HIS A 210 0.56 10.64 3.69
CA HIS A 210 1.30 11.47 2.73
C HIS A 210 2.06 10.59 1.76
N ALA A 211 1.84 10.75 0.46
CA ALA A 211 2.53 10.01 -0.59
C ALA A 211 3.35 10.94 -1.49
N GLU A 212 4.51 10.46 -1.92
CA GLU A 212 5.34 11.07 -2.96
C GLU A 212 5.55 10.00 -4.02
N SER A 213 5.32 10.34 -5.29
CA SER A 213 5.50 9.42 -6.41
C SER A 213 6.23 10.07 -7.57
N THR A 214 7.18 9.35 -8.16
CA THR A 214 7.69 9.66 -9.51
C THR A 214 7.30 8.52 -10.42
N ILE A 215 6.55 8.80 -11.48
CA ILE A 215 5.99 7.83 -12.43
C ILE A 215 6.55 8.08 -13.83
N THR A 216 7.00 7.04 -14.52
CA THR A 216 7.57 7.13 -15.87
C THR A 216 7.20 5.89 -16.69
N GLN A 217 7.15 6.04 -18.01
CA GLN A 217 7.00 4.97 -18.98
C GLN A 217 8.29 4.14 -19.14
N GLU A 218 9.43 4.61 -18.62
CA GLU A 218 10.69 3.86 -18.68
C GLU A 218 10.60 2.55 -17.89
N ARG A 219 11.16 1.48 -18.45
CA ARG A 219 11.30 0.18 -17.78
C ARG A 219 12.58 0.16 -16.94
N LEU A 220 12.47 0.67 -15.72
CA LEU A 220 13.57 0.74 -14.76
C LEU A 220 13.72 -0.57 -13.97
N THR A 221 14.09 -1.62 -14.69
CA THR A 221 14.26 -2.97 -14.14
C THR A 221 15.66 -3.52 -14.39
N ALA A 222 16.10 -4.48 -13.58
CA ALA A 222 17.27 -5.30 -13.87
C ALA A 222 17.00 -6.79 -13.58
N GLU A 223 17.36 -7.66 -14.52
CA GLU A 223 17.12 -9.10 -14.44
C GLU A 223 18.31 -9.84 -13.84
N ILE A 224 18.07 -10.77 -12.90
CA ILE A 224 19.11 -11.67 -12.38
C ILE A 224 19.50 -12.70 -13.44
N VAL A 225 20.59 -12.43 -14.15
CA VAL A 225 21.09 -13.31 -15.22
C VAL A 225 21.92 -14.48 -14.67
N ARG A 226 22.78 -14.23 -13.67
CA ARG A 226 23.65 -15.28 -13.09
C ARG A 226 24.06 -14.99 -11.65
N VAL A 227 24.36 -16.06 -10.90
CA VAL A 227 24.86 -15.97 -9.53
C VAL A 227 26.12 -16.82 -9.39
N LYS A 228 27.22 -16.20 -8.96
CA LYS A 228 28.43 -16.92 -8.54
C LYS A 228 28.44 -17.05 -7.03
N SER A 229 28.83 -18.23 -6.54
CA SER A 229 28.90 -18.51 -5.11
C SER A 229 30.27 -19.10 -4.73
N ALA A 230 30.69 -18.80 -3.50
CA ALA A 230 31.88 -19.34 -2.87
C ALA A 230 31.64 -19.57 -1.38
N SER A 231 32.35 -20.55 -0.82
CA SER A 231 32.33 -20.92 0.61
C SER A 231 33.75 -21.21 1.10
N SER A 232 33.92 -21.51 2.39
CA SER A 232 35.22 -21.96 2.90
C SER A 232 35.74 -23.24 2.21
N LEU A 233 34.86 -24.16 1.84
CA LEU A 233 35.21 -25.44 1.19
C LEU A 233 35.36 -25.32 -0.33
N GLN A 234 34.71 -24.32 -0.93
CA GLN A 234 34.76 -24.04 -2.36
C GLN A 234 35.05 -22.54 -2.56
N PRO A 235 36.32 -22.09 -2.36
CA PRO A 235 36.66 -20.68 -2.22
C PRO A 235 36.60 -19.89 -3.52
N VAL A 236 36.57 -20.56 -4.68
CA VAL A 236 36.53 -19.89 -5.98
C VAL A 236 35.08 -19.57 -6.36
N LEU A 237 34.78 -18.28 -6.51
CA LEU A 237 33.50 -17.77 -7.02
C LEU A 237 33.22 -18.35 -8.40
N ARG A 238 32.22 -19.23 -8.48
CA ARG A 238 31.74 -19.81 -9.73
C ARG A 238 30.24 -19.99 -9.68
N GLU A 239 29.63 -20.05 -10.85
CA GLU A 239 28.24 -20.45 -10.98
C GLU A 239 28.13 -21.93 -10.64
N ARG A 240 27.22 -22.25 -9.72
CA ARG A 240 27.01 -23.60 -9.19
C ARG A 240 25.56 -23.76 -8.79
N SER A 241 24.97 -24.89 -9.16
CA SER A 241 23.67 -25.32 -8.65
C SER A 241 23.77 -25.90 -7.23
N ILE A 242 24.94 -26.42 -6.85
CA ILE A 242 25.20 -27.02 -5.53
C ILE A 242 26.43 -26.36 -4.90
N LEU A 243 26.27 -25.82 -3.69
CA LEU A 243 27.35 -25.26 -2.89
C LEU A 243 27.56 -26.07 -1.61
N ARG A 244 28.80 -26.53 -1.43
CA ARG A 244 29.24 -27.22 -0.21
C ARG A 244 29.69 -26.20 0.82
N VAL A 245 29.18 -26.28 2.04
CA VAL A 245 29.51 -25.34 3.12
C VAL A 245 29.95 -26.09 4.38
N ALA A 246 30.88 -25.50 5.13
CA ALA A 246 31.24 -25.95 6.47
C ALA A 246 30.24 -25.38 7.50
N ARG A 247 30.46 -25.67 8.80
CA ARG A 247 29.73 -25.03 9.90
C ARG A 247 30.69 -24.63 11.03
N PRO A 248 30.73 -23.34 11.44
CA PRO A 248 30.14 -22.17 10.77
C PRO A 248 30.82 -21.89 9.42
N ASP A 249 30.15 -21.15 8.54
CA ASP A 249 30.73 -20.72 7.26
C ASP A 249 30.16 -19.36 6.82
N THR A 250 30.75 -18.78 5.79
CA THR A 250 30.29 -17.57 5.13
C THR A 250 30.20 -17.82 3.63
N ILE A 251 28.99 -17.76 3.10
CA ILE A 251 28.77 -17.83 1.65
C ILE A 251 28.97 -16.42 1.09
N ARG A 252 29.87 -16.30 0.13
CA ARG A 252 30.04 -15.08 -0.68
C ARG A 252 29.29 -15.28 -1.98
N LEU A 253 28.39 -14.35 -2.27
CA LEU A 253 27.66 -14.30 -3.52
C LEU A 253 28.15 -13.11 -4.32
N ARG A 254 28.29 -13.32 -5.63
CA ARG A 254 28.36 -12.25 -6.63
C ARG A 254 27.23 -12.47 -7.61
N VAL A 255 26.22 -11.62 -7.49
CA VAL A 255 25.01 -11.66 -8.31
C VAL A 255 25.22 -10.70 -9.46
N PHE A 256 24.97 -11.15 -10.68
CA PHE A 256 25.03 -10.31 -11.85
C PHE A 256 23.61 -10.03 -12.30
N VAL A 257 23.31 -8.74 -12.44
CA VAL A 257 22.04 -8.25 -12.94
C VAL A 257 22.25 -7.54 -14.27
N LEU A 258 21.30 -7.66 -15.17
CA LEU A 258 21.30 -6.98 -16.46
C LEU A 258 20.19 -5.92 -16.45
N PRO A 259 20.53 -4.63 -16.35
CA PRO A 259 19.56 -3.54 -16.54
C PRO A 259 18.93 -3.59 -17.93
N GLU A 260 17.67 -3.19 -18.06
CA GLU A 260 16.88 -3.33 -19.31
C GLU A 260 17.59 -2.78 -20.56
N ASP A 261 18.09 -1.54 -20.48
CA ASP A 261 18.74 -0.86 -21.61
C ASP A 261 20.28 -1.02 -21.63
N SER A 262 20.80 -2.01 -20.91
CA SER A 262 22.24 -2.28 -20.81
C SER A 262 22.63 -3.58 -21.52
N THR A 263 23.85 -3.60 -22.05
CA THR A 263 24.53 -4.85 -22.46
C THR A 263 25.59 -5.28 -21.45
N GLU A 264 25.85 -4.43 -20.46
CA GLU A 264 26.82 -4.66 -19.40
C GLU A 264 26.10 -5.16 -18.14
N GLU A 265 26.60 -6.26 -17.58
CA GLU A 265 26.12 -6.79 -16.33
C GLU A 265 26.70 -6.03 -15.14
N GLU A 266 25.85 -5.66 -14.20
CA GLU A 266 26.26 -5.09 -12.92
C GLU A 266 26.44 -6.20 -11.87
N ALA A 267 27.53 -6.14 -11.12
CA ALA A 267 27.84 -7.12 -10.08
C ALA A 267 27.51 -6.59 -8.68
N ILE A 268 26.61 -7.28 -7.98
CA ILE A 268 26.24 -6.98 -6.60
C ILE A 268 26.77 -8.10 -5.70
N ASP A 269 27.60 -7.73 -4.75
CA ASP A 269 28.18 -8.67 -3.79
C ASP A 269 27.29 -8.77 -2.53
N LEU A 270 26.96 -10.01 -2.14
CA LEU A 270 26.21 -10.32 -0.92
C LEU A 270 27.00 -11.30 -0.06
N VAL A 271 26.86 -11.15 1.26
CA VAL A 271 27.50 -12.03 2.24
C VAL A 271 26.43 -12.69 3.09
N VAL A 272 26.39 -14.03 3.05
CA VAL A 272 25.38 -14.85 3.71
C VAL A 272 26.07 -15.71 4.79
N PRO A 273 26.04 -15.28 6.08
CA PRO A 273 26.57 -16.07 7.18
C PRO A 273 25.74 -17.34 7.44
N VAL A 274 26.43 -18.47 7.55
CA VAL A 274 25.88 -19.78 7.90
C VAL A 274 26.17 -20.06 9.36
N THR A 275 25.24 -19.70 10.25
CA THR A 275 25.39 -19.86 11.71
C THR A 275 24.45 -20.94 12.31
N GLY A 276 23.59 -21.56 11.50
CA GLY A 276 22.48 -22.44 11.94
C GLY A 276 22.61 -23.93 11.58
N ARG A 277 21.59 -24.73 11.91
CA ARG A 277 21.53 -26.17 11.60
C ARG A 277 21.05 -26.42 10.16
N PHE A 278 21.87 -27.11 9.37
CA PHE A 278 21.54 -27.67 8.05
C PHE A 278 20.78 -26.71 7.12
N PRO A 279 21.43 -25.63 6.62
CA PRO A 279 20.91 -24.95 5.44
C PRO A 279 20.65 -25.97 4.32
N SER A 280 19.49 -25.87 3.69
CA SER A 280 19.07 -26.77 2.61
C SER A 280 19.14 -26.10 1.24
N SER A 281 18.76 -24.83 1.16
CA SER A 281 18.84 -24.05 -0.08
C SER A 281 19.06 -22.58 0.18
N LEU A 282 19.67 -21.92 -0.79
CA LEU A 282 19.85 -20.49 -0.88
C LEU A 282 19.17 -20.01 -2.15
N GLU A 283 18.25 -19.08 -2.02
CA GLU A 283 17.52 -18.46 -3.11
C GLU A 283 17.96 -17.01 -3.24
N VAL A 284 18.24 -16.55 -4.45
CA VAL A 284 18.59 -15.18 -4.77
C VAL A 284 17.53 -14.64 -5.72
N ARG A 285 16.80 -13.61 -5.32
CA ARG A 285 15.64 -13.08 -6.05
C ARG A 285 15.51 -11.58 -5.90
N GLY A 286 14.69 -10.97 -6.77
CA GLY A 286 14.15 -9.65 -6.52
C GLY A 286 13.30 -9.60 -5.24
N GLY A 287 13.24 -8.44 -4.60
CA GLY A 287 12.60 -8.31 -3.31
C GLY A 287 11.09 -8.53 -3.36
N GLY A 288 10.47 -8.33 -4.54
CA GLY A 288 9.10 -8.77 -4.83
C GLY A 288 8.12 -8.30 -3.76
N ALA A 289 8.20 -7.03 -3.38
CA ALA A 289 7.16 -6.37 -2.60
C ALA A 289 5.87 -6.42 -3.42
N THR A 290 4.99 -7.32 -3.01
CA THR A 290 3.67 -7.62 -3.54
C THR A 290 2.98 -6.35 -4.09
N SER A 291 2.98 -6.18 -5.41
CA SER A 291 2.22 -5.11 -6.08
C SER A 291 0.78 -5.54 -6.38
N CYS A 292 0.42 -6.79 -6.15
CA CYS A 292 -0.91 -7.30 -6.51
C CYS A 292 -1.85 -7.33 -5.29
N LEU A 293 -3.06 -6.76 -5.46
CA LEU A 293 -4.14 -6.74 -4.47
C LEU A 293 -4.53 -8.13 -3.97
N PHE A 294 -4.60 -9.13 -4.86
CA PHE A 294 -4.99 -10.48 -4.50
C PHE A 294 -3.86 -11.25 -3.84
N CYS A 295 -2.61 -10.97 -4.22
CA CYS A 295 -1.45 -11.53 -3.54
C CYS A 295 -1.33 -11.04 -2.09
N PHE A 296 -1.91 -9.89 -1.74
CA PHE A 296 -2.02 -9.46 -0.35
C PHE A 296 -2.93 -10.38 0.50
N PHE A 297 -4.04 -10.86 -0.07
CA PHE A 297 -4.95 -11.79 0.62
C PHE A 297 -4.49 -13.25 0.51
N ASP A 298 -3.77 -13.60 -0.56
CA ASP A 298 -3.19 -14.93 -0.80
C ASP A 298 -1.80 -15.12 -0.20
N GLU A 299 -1.13 -14.06 0.28
CA GLU A 299 -0.01 -14.16 1.21
C GLU A 299 -0.54 -14.68 2.55
N GLU A 300 -0.90 -15.97 2.58
CA GLU A 300 -0.49 -16.83 3.67
C GLU A 300 0.96 -16.48 3.99
N GLU A 301 1.11 -15.75 5.10
CA GLU A 301 2.30 -15.73 5.95
C GLU A 301 3.54 -16.21 5.22
N GLY A 302 4.34 -15.31 4.63
CA GLY A 302 5.61 -15.70 4.01
C GLY A 302 6.28 -16.79 4.82
N GLN A 303 6.24 -18.02 4.29
CA GLN A 303 6.27 -19.26 5.09
C GLN A 303 7.44 -19.22 6.07
N GLY A 304 7.16 -18.88 7.34
CA GLY A 304 8.15 -18.77 8.42
C GLY A 304 8.31 -17.42 9.12
N ALA A 305 7.65 -16.33 8.70
CA ALA A 305 7.62 -15.10 9.50
C ALA A 305 6.61 -15.24 10.66
N PRO A 306 7.03 -15.12 11.93
CA PRO A 306 6.10 -15.25 13.05
C PRO A 306 5.09 -14.09 13.04
N LYS A 307 3.81 -14.38 13.30
CA LYS A 307 2.78 -13.36 13.52
C LYS A 307 3.28 -12.33 14.54
N PRO A 308 3.06 -11.02 14.30
CA PRO A 308 3.49 -10.01 15.24
C PRO A 308 2.75 -10.22 16.57
N ALA A 309 3.47 -10.06 17.68
CA ALA A 309 2.91 -10.22 19.03
C ALA A 309 2.33 -8.92 19.61
N THR A 310 2.69 -7.77 19.03
CA THR A 310 2.25 -6.43 19.44
C THR A 310 2.07 -5.53 18.23
N PHE A 311 1.33 -4.44 18.39
CA PHE A 311 1.18 -3.41 17.35
C PHE A 311 2.53 -2.83 16.91
N GLU A 312 3.43 -2.55 17.86
CA GLU A 312 4.79 -2.10 17.54
C GLU A 312 5.59 -3.16 16.75
N ALA A 313 5.40 -4.45 17.05
CA ALA A 313 6.00 -5.53 16.28
C ALA A 313 5.44 -5.60 14.84
N LEU A 314 4.13 -5.37 14.66
CA LEU A 314 3.51 -5.24 13.34
C LEU A 314 4.13 -4.08 12.55
N LEU A 315 4.21 -2.88 13.13
CA LEU A 315 4.85 -1.73 12.47
C LEU A 315 6.32 -2.01 12.11
N ARG A 316 7.07 -2.70 12.99
CA ARG A 316 8.45 -3.14 12.69
C ARG A 316 8.50 -4.16 11.55
N GLN A 317 7.54 -5.08 11.48
CA GLN A 317 7.44 -6.06 10.40
C GLN A 317 7.17 -5.36 9.06
N LEU A 318 6.17 -4.48 9.01
CA LEU A 318 5.84 -3.67 7.82
C LEU A 318 7.04 -2.86 7.32
N ARG A 319 7.78 -2.21 8.23
CA ARG A 319 9.01 -1.46 7.86
C ARG A 319 10.11 -2.35 7.29
N ARG A 320 10.12 -3.64 7.63
CA ARG A 320 11.16 -4.61 7.23
C ARG A 320 10.84 -5.36 5.96
N THR A 321 9.58 -5.39 5.53
CA THR A 321 9.13 -5.95 4.25
C THR A 321 10.10 -5.56 3.13
N HIS A 322 10.47 -6.54 2.31
CA HIS A 322 11.37 -6.31 1.18
C HIS A 322 10.79 -5.26 0.24
N ARG A 323 11.65 -4.50 -0.41
CA ARG A 323 11.28 -3.57 -1.48
C ARG A 323 11.48 -4.25 -2.83
N ASN A 324 10.79 -3.81 -3.87
CA ASN A 324 10.98 -4.36 -5.22
C ASN A 324 12.39 -4.11 -5.77
N ASN A 325 13.05 -3.04 -5.31
CA ASN A 325 14.45 -2.74 -5.59
C ASN A 325 15.44 -3.25 -4.52
N ASP A 326 15.03 -4.23 -3.71
CA ASP A 326 16.00 -5.01 -2.92
C ASP A 326 16.40 -6.26 -3.72
N LEU A 327 17.69 -6.54 -3.86
CA LEU A 327 18.20 -7.86 -4.21
C LEU A 327 18.31 -8.70 -2.94
N VAL A 328 17.58 -9.82 -2.86
CA VAL A 328 17.44 -10.61 -1.65
C VAL A 328 18.05 -12.00 -1.82
N ALA A 329 18.92 -12.39 -0.89
CA ALA A 329 19.41 -13.75 -0.71
C ALA A 329 18.74 -14.37 0.53
N SER A 330 17.87 -15.35 0.32
CA SER A 330 17.11 -16.08 1.34
C SER A 330 17.73 -17.45 1.60
N LEU A 331 18.32 -17.63 2.78
CA LEU A 331 18.86 -18.91 3.23
C LEU A 331 17.78 -19.71 3.98
N GLN A 332 17.34 -20.82 3.41
CA GLN A 332 16.43 -21.77 4.06
C GLN A 332 17.20 -22.70 5.00
N VAL A 333 16.72 -22.82 6.23
CA VAL A 333 17.31 -23.63 7.31
C VAL A 333 16.38 -24.81 7.60
N GLY A 334 16.92 -25.94 8.05
CA GLY A 334 16.19 -27.22 8.15
C GLY A 334 14.95 -27.27 9.06
N ASP A 335 14.61 -26.20 9.79
CA ASP A 335 13.36 -26.04 10.53
C ASP A 335 12.27 -25.29 9.73
N GLY A 336 12.51 -25.05 8.44
CA GLY A 336 11.63 -24.28 7.56
C GLY A 336 11.85 -22.77 7.65
N ARG A 337 12.65 -22.27 8.60
CA ARG A 337 12.93 -20.84 8.72
C ARG A 337 13.77 -20.32 7.55
N ARG A 338 13.52 -19.06 7.20
CA ARG A 338 14.30 -18.30 6.23
C ARG A 338 15.08 -17.19 6.92
N ARG A 339 16.29 -16.93 6.44
CA ARG A 339 17.10 -15.76 6.81
C ARG A 339 17.46 -14.98 5.57
N ASP A 340 17.06 -13.72 5.55
CA ASP A 340 17.20 -12.88 4.38
C ASP A 340 18.34 -11.88 4.54
N PHE A 341 19.13 -11.76 3.48
CA PHE A 341 20.23 -10.82 3.34
C PHE A 341 19.96 -10.00 2.09
N ARG A 342 20.13 -8.68 2.16
CA ARG A 342 19.71 -7.80 1.07
C ARG A 342 20.73 -6.72 0.73
N SER A 343 20.72 -6.32 -0.52
CA SER A 343 21.35 -5.10 -1.03
C SER A 343 20.29 -4.30 -1.77
N ARG A 344 20.35 -2.97 -1.69
CA ARG A 344 19.42 -2.09 -2.40
C ARG A 344 20.00 -1.65 -3.73
N THR A 345 19.14 -1.51 -4.73
CA THR A 345 19.46 -1.03 -6.08
C THR A 345 18.57 0.14 -6.44
N ASP A 346 18.87 0.81 -7.56
CA ASP A 346 18.08 1.95 -8.06
C ASP A 346 17.02 1.53 -9.11
N THR A 347 16.94 0.22 -9.41
CA THR A 347 15.96 -0.40 -10.31
C THR A 347 15.22 -1.56 -9.63
N VAL A 348 14.03 -1.90 -10.12
CA VAL A 348 13.30 -3.09 -9.69
C VAL A 348 14.05 -4.35 -10.14
N ILE A 349 14.29 -5.28 -9.21
CA ILE A 349 15.01 -6.51 -9.52
C ILE A 349 14.03 -7.61 -9.92
N LEU A 350 14.27 -8.22 -11.07
CA LEU A 350 13.44 -9.29 -11.64
C LEU A 350 14.20 -10.62 -11.64
N GLY A 351 13.43 -11.71 -11.58
CA GLY A 351 13.95 -13.07 -11.66
C GLY A 351 14.43 -13.65 -10.32
N GLU A 352 14.81 -14.92 -10.39
CA GLU A 352 15.29 -15.69 -9.25
C GLU A 352 16.32 -16.75 -9.68
N LYS A 353 17.22 -17.12 -8.77
CA LYS A 353 18.16 -18.23 -8.91
C LYS A 353 18.26 -18.99 -7.60
N ARG A 354 18.26 -20.31 -7.69
CA ARG A 354 18.36 -21.21 -6.53
C ARG A 354 19.67 -21.99 -6.53
N ILE A 355 20.26 -22.12 -5.35
CA ILE A 355 21.47 -22.89 -5.08
C ILE A 355 21.15 -23.88 -3.95
N GLU A 356 21.33 -25.18 -4.21
CA GLU A 356 21.24 -26.20 -3.18
C GLU A 356 22.45 -26.13 -2.26
N ILE A 357 22.22 -26.20 -0.95
CA ILE A 357 23.28 -26.14 0.05
C ILE A 357 23.50 -27.54 0.64
N ILE A 358 24.72 -28.07 0.46
CA ILE A 358 25.14 -29.31 1.08
C ILE A 358 26.10 -28.99 2.22
N VAL A 359 25.70 -29.32 3.44
CA VAL A 359 26.57 -29.18 4.60
C VAL A 359 27.51 -30.37 4.70
N VAL A 360 28.80 -30.11 4.57
CA VAL A 360 29.85 -31.13 4.77
C VAL A 360 30.28 -31.07 6.24
N ARG A 361 30.37 -32.24 6.88
CA ARG A 361 30.82 -32.36 8.27
C ARG A 361 32.33 -32.26 8.39
#